data_AF-A0A8C7XC94-F1
#
_entry.id   AF-A0A8C7XC94-F1
#
_cell.length_a   1.000
_cell.length_b   1.000
_cell.length_c   1.000
_cell.angle_alpha   90.00
_cell.angle_beta   90.00
_cell.angle_gamma   90.00
#
_symmetry.space_group_name_H-M   'P 1'
#
loop_
_entity.id
_entity.type
_entity.pdbx_description
1 polymer ?
#
loop_
_entity_poly.entity_id
_entity_poly.type
_entity_poly.pdbx_seq_one_letter_code
_entity_poly.pdbx_strand_id
1 'polypeptide(L)'
;MAYQLYRNTTLGNSLQESLDELIQTQQITPQLALQVLLQFDKAINTALANRVRNRVNFRGSLNTYRFCDNVWTFVLNDVEFREVTDLVKVDKVKIVACDGKSESKRLKLLLLLATFSRILMKLLFSSDSGSNAAE
;
A
#
# COMPACT_ATOMS: atom_id res chain seq x y z
N MET A 1 6.82 14.82 -1.59
CA MET A 1 6.06 14.81 -0.31
C MET A 1 5.95 13.38 0.15
N ALA A 2 6.21 13.08 1.42
CA ALA A 2 6.13 11.71 1.92
C ALA A 2 4.68 11.30 2.17
N TYR A 3 4.32 10.06 1.83
CA TYR A 3 2.97 9.54 2.07
C TYR A 3 2.72 9.32 3.56
N GLN A 4 1.63 9.88 4.08
CA GLN A 4 1.16 9.68 5.46
C GLN A 4 0.42 8.34 5.64
N LEU A 5 0.27 7.55 4.56
CA LEU A 5 -0.44 6.26 4.56
C LEU A 5 0.09 5.30 5.64
N TYR A 6 1.40 5.32 5.89
CA TYR A 6 2.05 4.41 6.83
C TYR A 6 1.78 4.73 8.30
N ARG A 7 1.13 5.85 8.63
CA ARG A 7 0.73 6.17 10.01
C ARG A 7 -0.32 5.21 10.56
N ASN A 8 -1.21 4.69 9.69
CA ASN A 8 -2.24 3.71 10.07
C ASN A 8 -1.73 2.25 10.07
N THR A 9 -0.42 2.04 10.05
CA THR A 9 0.18 0.72 10.24
C THR A 9 0.37 0.45 11.72
N THR A 10 0.61 -0.80 12.13
CA THR A 10 0.91 -1.14 13.53
C THR A 10 2.05 -0.29 14.09
N LEU A 11 3.12 -0.07 13.31
CA LEU A 11 4.27 0.75 13.71
C LEU A 11 3.92 2.24 13.82
N GLY A 12 3.09 2.75 12.90
CA GLY A 12 2.64 4.14 12.95
C GLY A 12 1.63 4.40 14.08
N ASN A 13 0.74 3.45 14.36
CA ASN A 13 -0.22 3.53 15.46
C ASN A 13 0.49 3.50 16.81
N SER A 14 1.42 2.56 17.02
CA SER A 14 2.17 2.50 18.28
C SER A 14 3.01 3.75 18.53
N LEU A 15 3.57 4.36 17.47
CA LEU A 15 4.24 5.66 17.57
C LEU A 15 3.27 6.78 17.98
N GLN A 16 2.08 6.84 17.37
CA GLN A 16 1.06 7.84 17.71
C GLN A 16 0.59 7.68 19.15
N GLU A 17 0.28 6.46 19.58
CA GLU A 17 -0.10 6.14 20.96
C GLU A 17 0.99 6.57 21.95
N SER A 18 2.25 6.28 21.65
CA SER A 18 3.39 6.69 22.48
C SER A 18 3.53 8.22 22.56
N LEU A 19 3.34 8.92 21.42
CA LEU A 19 3.37 10.39 21.39
C LEU A 19 2.20 10.99 22.17
N ASP A 20 1.02 10.39 22.10
CA ASP A 20 -0.17 10.85 22.84
C ASP A 20 0.03 10.70 24.35
N GLU A 21 0.65 9.61 24.83
CA GLU A 21 1.02 9.46 26.24
C GLU A 21 2.00 10.56 26.72
N LEU A 22 3.00 10.90 25.89
CA LEU A 22 3.96 11.97 26.20
C LEU A 22 3.29 13.36 26.21
N ILE A 23 2.26 13.57 25.38
CA ILE A 23 1.46 14.80 25.38
C ILE A 23 0.60 14.85 26.65
N GLN A 24 -0.08 13.75 27.00
CA GLN A 24 -0.94 13.66 28.18
C GLN A 24 -0.17 13.91 29.48
N THR A 25 1.07 13.42 29.56
CA THR A 25 1.99 13.66 30.68
C THR A 25 2.70 15.02 30.62
N GLN A 26 2.35 15.87 29.66
CA GLN A 26 2.91 17.22 29.43
C GLN A 26 4.43 17.23 29.22
N GLN A 27 5.01 16.11 28.78
CA GLN A 27 6.44 16.01 28.49
C GLN A 27 6.80 16.61 27.13
N ILE A 28 5.87 16.57 26.17
CA ILE A 28 6.04 17.17 24.83
C ILE A 28 4.81 17.98 24.44
N THR A 29 5.01 18.92 23.51
CA THR A 29 3.89 19.67 22.92
C THR A 29 3.27 18.90 21.74
N PRO A 30 1.97 19.10 21.45
CA PRO A 30 1.34 18.51 20.26
C PRO A 30 2.04 18.91 18.95
N GLN A 31 2.58 20.12 18.89
CA GLN A 31 3.33 20.61 17.74
C GLN A 31 4.62 19.82 17.52
N LEU A 32 5.32 19.44 18.59
CA LEU A 32 6.51 18.60 18.50
C LEU A 32 6.17 17.18 18.05
N ALA A 33 5.10 16.59 18.57
CA ALA A 33 4.64 15.27 18.12
C ALA A 33 4.33 15.25 16.61
N LEU A 34 3.72 16.31 16.08
CA LEU A 34 3.50 16.44 14.64
C LEU A 34 4.81 16.46 13.84
N GLN A 35 5.85 17.12 14.34
CA GLN A 35 7.18 17.10 13.71
C GLN A 35 7.80 15.70 13.72
N VAL A 36 7.63 14.94 14.81
CA VAL A 36 8.07 13.54 14.88
C VAL A 36 7.35 12.69 13.84
N LEU A 37 6.03 12.85 13.68
CA LEU A 37 5.27 12.13 12.65
C LEU A 37 5.70 12.50 11.23
N LEU A 38 5.99 13.76 10.96
CA LEU A 38 6.55 14.18 9.65
C LEU A 38 7.92 13.55 9.38
N GLN A 39 8.75 13.39 10.43
CA GLN A 39 10.03 12.70 10.30
C GLN A 39 9.86 11.20 10.11
N PHE A 40 8.90 10.59 10.79
CA PHE A 40 8.51 9.19 10.60
C PHE A 40 8.10 8.93 9.15
N ASP A 41 7.25 9.78 8.56
CA ASP A 41 6.81 9.63 7.16
C ASP A 41 8.01 9.59 6.20
N LYS A 42 9.01 10.46 6.39
CA LYS A 42 10.23 10.45 5.57
C LYS A 42 11.05 9.17 5.80
N ALA A 43 11.22 8.78 7.05
CA ALA A 43 12.04 7.64 7.44
C ALA A 43 11.48 6.33 6.89
N ILE A 44 10.18 6.09 7.03
CA ILE A 44 9.55 4.84 6.58
C ILE A 44 9.54 4.71 5.05
N ASN A 45 9.23 5.79 4.33
CA ASN A 45 9.28 5.80 2.86
C ASN A 45 10.71 5.51 2.36
N THR A 46 11.72 6.11 3.00
CA THR A 46 13.13 5.88 2.67
C THR A 46 13.58 4.45 3.00
N ALA A 47 13.16 3.91 4.15
CA ALA A 47 13.54 2.57 4.58
C ALA A 47 12.93 1.50 3.67
N LEU A 48 11.64 1.62 3.34
CA LEU A 48 10.94 0.68 2.45
C LEU A 48 11.58 0.67 1.05
N ALA A 49 11.85 1.84 0.47
CA ALA A 49 12.43 1.93 -0.88
C ALA A 49 13.87 1.39 -0.97
N ASN A 50 14.68 1.59 0.08
CA ASN A 50 16.11 1.30 0.02
C ASN A 50 16.50 -0.06 0.61
N ARG A 51 15.80 -0.51 1.67
CA ARG A 51 16.21 -1.68 2.46
C ARG A 51 15.44 -2.94 2.12
N VAL A 52 14.17 -2.84 1.71
CA VAL A 52 13.36 -4.03 1.43
C VAL A 52 13.54 -4.43 -0.04
N ARG A 53 13.77 -5.73 -0.28
CA ARG A 53 14.01 -6.30 -1.62
C ARG A 53 13.08 -7.46 -1.96
N ASN A 54 12.39 -7.98 -0.94
CA ASN A 54 11.55 -9.16 -1.04
C ASN A 54 10.36 -8.90 -1.97
N ARG A 55 9.93 -9.96 -2.65
CA ARG A 55 8.78 -9.91 -3.54
C ARG A 55 7.76 -10.95 -3.10
N VAL A 56 6.52 -10.51 -2.97
CA VAL A 56 5.37 -11.34 -2.65
C VAL A 56 4.45 -11.40 -3.86
N ASN A 57 3.94 -12.60 -4.17
CA ASN A 57 2.87 -12.80 -5.14
C ASN A 57 1.58 -13.11 -4.37
N PHE A 58 0.43 -12.73 -4.91
CA PHE A 58 -0.84 -13.09 -4.29
C PHE A 58 -1.92 -13.36 -5.33
N ARG A 59 -2.90 -14.18 -4.94
CA ARG A 59 -4.10 -14.46 -5.71
C ARG A 59 -5.30 -14.45 -4.77
N GLY A 60 -6.43 -13.94 -5.23
CA GLY A 60 -7.69 -13.95 -4.48
C GLY A 60 -8.84 -13.44 -5.33
N SER A 61 -10.03 -13.47 -4.76
CA SER A 61 -11.26 -13.01 -5.41
C SER A 61 -11.49 -11.54 -5.09
N LEU A 62 -11.59 -10.69 -6.11
CA LEU A 62 -11.89 -9.27 -5.90
C LEU A 62 -13.35 -9.12 -5.45
N ASN A 63 -13.56 -8.47 -4.31
CA ASN A 63 -14.89 -8.19 -3.75
C ASN A 63 -15.36 -6.79 -4.18
N THR A 64 -14.59 -5.76 -3.84
CA THR A 64 -14.88 -4.38 -4.25
C THR A 64 -13.59 -3.61 -4.52
N TYR A 65 -13.67 -2.59 -5.38
CA TYR A 65 -12.58 -1.66 -5.63
C TYR A 65 -13.07 -0.20 -5.63
N ARG A 66 -12.17 0.74 -5.34
CA ARG A 66 -12.41 2.18 -5.43
C ARG A 66 -11.14 2.89 -5.86
N PHE A 67 -11.29 3.87 -6.73
CA PHE A 67 -10.24 4.82 -7.07
C PHE A 67 -10.74 6.24 -6.81
N CYS A 68 -10.06 6.98 -5.94
CA CYS A 68 -10.37 8.36 -5.58
C CYS A 68 -9.06 9.05 -5.17
N ASP A 69 -8.87 10.31 -5.56
CA ASP A 69 -7.68 11.11 -5.18
C ASP A 69 -6.33 10.44 -5.41
N ASN A 70 -6.17 9.73 -6.54
CA ASN A 70 -4.98 8.95 -6.88
C ASN A 70 -4.65 7.81 -5.89
N VAL A 71 -5.63 7.39 -5.09
CA VAL A 71 -5.55 6.27 -4.17
C VAL A 71 -6.47 5.14 -4.63
N TRP A 72 -5.88 3.98 -4.85
CA TRP A 72 -6.61 2.72 -5.06
C TRP A 72 -6.90 2.05 -3.73
N THR A 73 -8.13 1.58 -3.56
CA THR A 73 -8.54 0.71 -2.46
C THR A 73 -9.20 -0.53 -3.02
N PHE A 74 -8.66 -1.70 -2.70
CA PHE A 74 -9.24 -3.00 -3.05
C PHE A 74 -9.62 -3.75 -1.78
N VAL A 75 -10.71 -4.50 -1.84
CA VAL A 75 -11.04 -5.52 -0.86
C VAL A 75 -11.13 -6.84 -1.60
N LEU A 76 -10.37 -7.82 -1.16
CA LEU A 76 -10.33 -9.16 -1.75
C LEU A 76 -10.75 -10.17 -0.69
N ASN A 77 -11.37 -11.25 -1.13
CA ASN A 77 -11.70 -12.42 -0.32
C ASN A 77 -10.83 -13.62 -0.75
N ASP A 78 -10.65 -14.58 0.15
CA ASP A 78 -9.97 -15.86 -0.08
C ASP A 78 -8.57 -15.66 -0.70
N VAL A 79 -7.75 -14.84 -0.04
CA VAL A 79 -6.45 -14.43 -0.57
C VAL A 79 -5.36 -15.35 -0.09
N GLU A 80 -4.54 -15.80 -1.03
CA GLU A 80 -3.29 -16.52 -0.78
C GLU A 80 -2.11 -15.63 -1.14
N PHE A 81 -1.29 -15.29 -0.14
CA PHE A 81 0.01 -14.65 -0.32
C PHE A 81 1.10 -15.73 -0.38
N ARG A 82 2.02 -15.60 -1.33
CA ARG A 82 3.14 -16.51 -1.54
C ARG A 82 4.44 -15.71 -1.60
N GLU A 83 5.31 -15.95 -0.62
CA GLU A 83 6.73 -15.62 -0.64
C GLU A 83 7.52 -16.90 -1.01
N VAL A 84 8.85 -16.83 -1.16
CA VAL A 84 9.67 -17.90 -1.75
C VAL A 84 9.37 -19.29 -1.14
N THR A 85 9.27 -19.37 0.18
CA THR A 85 8.96 -20.60 0.91
C THR A 85 7.60 -20.57 1.62
N ASP A 86 7.05 -19.37 1.82
CA ASP A 86 5.97 -19.17 2.77
C ASP A 86 4.64 -18.90 2.05
N LEU A 87 3.59 -19.56 2.54
CA LEU A 87 2.22 -19.38 2.05
C LEU A 87 1.33 -18.95 3.21
N VAL A 88 0.67 -17.80 3.04
CA VAL A 88 -0.26 -17.24 4.02
C VAL A 88 -1.63 -17.12 3.38
N LYS A 89 -2.66 -17.71 4.00
CA LYS A 89 -4.05 -17.58 3.56
C LYS A 89 -4.80 -16.63 4.47
N VAL A 90 -5.65 -15.80 3.88
CA VAL A 90 -6.45 -14.80 4.59
C VAL A 90 -7.84 -14.72 3.95
N ASP A 91 -8.88 -14.85 4.76
CA ASP A 91 -10.28 -14.83 4.28
C ASP A 91 -10.64 -13.50 3.62
N LYS A 92 -10.11 -12.39 4.13
CA LYS A 92 -10.39 -11.04 3.62
C LYS A 92 -9.21 -10.10 3.85
N VAL A 93 -8.85 -9.34 2.81
CA VAL A 93 -7.78 -8.32 2.90
C VAL A 93 -8.22 -7.02 2.25
N LYS A 94 -7.79 -5.89 2.84
CA LYS A 94 -7.91 -4.55 2.27
C LYS A 94 -6.54 -4.07 1.81
N ILE A 95 -6.42 -3.71 0.53
CA ILE A 95 -5.20 -3.15 -0.06
C ILE A 95 -5.44 -1.67 -0.37
N VAL A 96 -4.61 -0.78 0.17
CA VAL A 96 -4.62 0.65 -0.13
C VAL A 96 -3.30 1.03 -0.79
N ALA A 97 -3.36 1.70 -1.94
CA ALA A 97 -2.20 1.99 -2.78
C ALA A 97 -2.25 3.42 -3.32
N CYS A 98 -1.17 4.18 -3.13
CA CYS A 98 -0.98 5.51 -3.70
C CYS A 98 -0.10 5.45 -4.95
N ASP A 99 -0.29 6.37 -5.91
CA ASP A 99 0.57 6.47 -7.10
C ASP A 99 2.04 6.75 -6.71
N GLY A 100 3.03 6.12 -7.35
CA GLY A 100 4.46 6.28 -7.05
C GLY A 100 5.17 7.37 -7.88
N LYS A 101 4.45 8.08 -8.77
CA LYS A 101 5.05 8.95 -9.80
C LYS A 101 5.78 10.20 -9.31
N SER A 102 5.65 10.61 -8.04
CA SER A 102 6.22 11.88 -7.56
C SER A 102 7.73 11.86 -7.28
N GLU A 103 8.38 10.69 -7.25
CA GLU A 103 9.82 10.58 -7.01
C GLU A 103 10.58 10.33 -8.31
N SER A 104 10.75 11.42 -9.07
CA SER A 104 11.48 11.46 -10.35
C SER A 104 13.00 11.39 -10.12
N LYS A 105 13.51 10.23 -9.68
CA LYS A 105 14.90 9.79 -9.89
C LYS A 105 14.90 8.28 -10.13
N ARG A 106 14.83 7.94 -11.41
CA ARG A 106 15.26 6.70 -12.06
C ARG A 106 16.15 5.80 -11.18
N LEU A 107 15.58 4.95 -10.32
CA LEU A 107 16.20 3.71 -9.81
C LEU A 107 15.18 2.85 -9.03
N LYS A 108 14.94 1.63 -9.55
CA LYS A 108 14.38 0.45 -8.86
C LYS A 108 12.98 0.57 -8.24
N LEU A 109 12.00 0.44 -9.12
CA LEU A 109 10.62 0.05 -8.87
C LEU A 109 10.54 -1.29 -8.11
N LEU A 110 10.55 -1.23 -6.78
CA LEU A 110 10.09 -2.31 -5.91
C LEU A 110 9.85 -1.68 -4.55
N LEU A 111 8.60 -1.36 -4.23
CA LEU A 111 7.95 -1.94 -3.07
C LEU A 111 6.44 -1.69 -3.13
N LEU A 112 5.69 -2.78 -2.95
CA LEU A 112 4.22 -2.89 -2.90
C LEU A 112 3.38 -2.62 -4.16
N LEU A 113 3.94 -2.14 -5.28
CA LEU A 113 3.17 -1.99 -6.53
C LEU A 113 3.80 -2.58 -7.81
N ALA A 114 4.91 -3.32 -7.71
CA ALA A 114 5.51 -3.99 -8.88
C ALA A 114 4.78 -5.26 -9.36
N THR A 115 3.66 -5.65 -8.72
CA THR A 115 2.79 -6.72 -9.22
C THR A 115 1.47 -6.18 -9.79
N PHE A 116 1.06 -4.94 -9.49
CA PHE A 116 -0.26 -4.44 -9.88
C PHE A 116 -0.29 -3.66 -11.21
N SER A 117 0.81 -2.99 -11.59
CA SER A 117 0.84 -2.22 -12.86
C SER A 117 0.85 -3.09 -14.13
N ARG A 118 1.11 -4.40 -14.05
CA ARG A 118 0.93 -5.33 -15.18
C ARG A 118 -0.38 -6.11 -15.15
N ILE A 119 -1.08 -6.12 -14.01
CA ILE A 119 -2.37 -6.80 -13.87
C ILE A 119 -3.52 -5.85 -14.23
N LEU A 120 -3.39 -4.54 -13.96
CA LEU A 120 -4.41 -3.56 -14.34
C LEU A 120 -4.42 -3.21 -15.84
N MET A 121 -3.36 -3.54 -16.61
CA MET A 121 -3.36 -3.40 -18.07
C MET A 121 -3.73 -4.70 -18.80
N LYS A 122 -3.91 -5.82 -18.09
CA LYS A 122 -4.42 -7.10 -18.65
C LYS A 122 -5.86 -7.42 -18.28
N LEU A 123 -6.48 -6.65 -17.38
CA LEU A 123 -7.91 -6.75 -17.05
C LEU A 123 -8.77 -5.63 -17.65
N LEU A 124 -8.18 -4.75 -18.46
CA LEU A 124 -8.90 -3.80 -19.33
C LEU A 124 -8.86 -4.19 -20.82
N PHE A 125 -8.34 -5.37 -21.17
CA PHE A 125 -8.41 -5.96 -22.52
C PHE A 125 -8.67 -7.47 -22.42
N SER A 126 -9.86 -7.80 -21.94
CA SER A 126 -10.59 -9.03 -22.33
C SER A 126 -12.07 -8.76 -22.10
N SER A 127 -12.58 -7.82 -22.88
CA SER A 127 -13.97 -7.89 -23.33
C SER A 127 -13.90 -8.26 -24.80
N ASP A 128 -14.28 -9.50 -25.03
CA ASP A 128 -14.81 -10.08 -26.25
C ASP A 128 -15.19 -9.09 -27.36
N SER A 129 -14.63 -9.30 -28.55
CA SER A 129 -15.29 -8.99 -29.81
C SER A 129 -15.42 -10.27 -30.64
N GLY A 130 -15.98 -11.32 -30.03
CA GLY A 130 -16.79 -12.31 -30.74
C GLY A 130 -18.08 -11.65 -31.17
N SER A 131 -18.05 -11.04 -32.36
CA SER A 131 -19.23 -10.52 -33.03
C SER A 131 -20.15 -11.70 -33.40
N ASN A 132 -21.31 -11.78 -32.74
CA ASN A 132 -22.50 -12.37 -33.35
C ASN A 132 -22.89 -11.49 -34.55
N ALA A 133 -22.71 -12.02 -35.76
CA ALA A 133 -23.50 -11.69 -36.95
C ALA A 133 -24.04 -13.05 -37.43
N ALA A 134 -25.32 -13.36 -37.18
CA ALA A 134 -26.38 -13.15 -38.16
C ALA A 134 -26.09 -13.89 -39.47
N GLU A 135 -26.40 -15.19 -39.54
CA GLU A 135 -27.48 -15.81 -40.34
C GLU A 135 -27.56 -17.32 -40.02
#